data_AF-A0A6P0XBG8-F1
#
_entry.id   AF-A0A6P0XBG8-F1
#
_cell.length_a   1.000
_cell.length_b   1.000
_cell.length_c   1.000
_cell.angle_alpha   90.00
_cell.angle_beta   90.00
_cell.angle_gamma   90.00
#
_symmetry.space_group_name_H-M   'P 1'
#
loop_
_entity.id
_entity.type
_entity.pdbx_description
1 polymer ?
#
loop_
_entity_poly.entity_id
_entity_poly.type
_entity_poly.pdbx_seq_one_letter_code
_entity_poly.pdbx_strand_id
1 'polypeptide(L)'
;MRYRTLIAALLAVCLSFLTACSEGPDSSQTLTYDEIVNTGLANNCPELPQTARGSIALDRDSSYILTDLCIQPTEYFVKEEPTNKRQKAEFVEGRKLTRYTSTLDQVTGDLIFDEDNALTFKEQYGIDFQPITVLLPGGEEVPFLFTVKGLVAKSQPGVSAINTSIDFEGIYNVPSYRGSSFLDPKGRGVTSGYDNAVALPNREVT
;
A
#
# COMPACT_ATOMS: atom_id res chain seq x y z
N MET A 1 -26.79 -47.23 9.14
CA MET A 1 -25.56 -46.89 9.88
C MET A 1 -24.26 -47.31 9.17
N ARG A 2 -24.22 -47.42 7.83
CA ARG A 2 -23.03 -47.92 7.09
C ARG A 2 -22.13 -46.85 6.46
N TYR A 3 -22.58 -45.59 6.40
CA TYR A 3 -21.82 -44.49 5.80
C TYR A 3 -21.31 -43.46 6.81
N ARG A 4 -21.66 -43.59 8.10
CA ARG A 4 -21.25 -42.66 9.15
C ARG A 4 -19.73 -42.64 9.35
N THR A 5 -19.09 -43.79 9.25
CA THR A 5 -17.63 -43.93 9.37
C THR A 5 -16.91 -43.35 8.15
N LEU A 6 -17.46 -43.52 6.94
CA LEU A 6 -16.91 -42.94 5.72
C LEU A 6 -17.06 -41.41 5.68
N ILE A 7 -18.21 -40.88 6.12
CA ILE A 7 -18.42 -39.43 6.20
C ILE A 7 -17.50 -38.81 7.25
N ALA A 8 -17.33 -39.45 8.42
CA ALA A 8 -16.42 -38.97 9.45
C ALA A 8 -14.95 -38.97 9.00
N ALA A 9 -14.52 -40.00 8.26
CA ALA A 9 -13.16 -40.06 7.70
C ALA A 9 -12.93 -38.99 6.63
N LEU A 10 -13.91 -38.76 5.75
CA LEU A 10 -13.84 -37.72 4.72
C LEU A 10 -13.78 -36.32 5.35
N LEU A 11 -14.60 -36.07 6.39
CA LEU A 11 -14.63 -34.80 7.09
C LEU A 11 -13.30 -34.53 7.81
N ALA A 12 -12.72 -35.55 8.47
CA ALA A 12 -11.42 -35.44 9.14
C ALA A 12 -10.29 -35.09 8.16
N VAL A 13 -10.29 -35.70 6.96
CA VAL A 13 -9.31 -35.39 5.91
C VAL A 13 -9.51 -33.98 5.35
N CYS A 14 -10.76 -33.54 5.14
CA CYS A 14 -11.05 -32.19 4.66
C CYS A 14 -10.66 -31.11 5.70
N LEU A 15 -10.86 -31.36 6.99
CA LEU A 15 -10.46 -30.44 8.06
C LEU A 15 -8.93 -30.37 8.23
N SER A 16 -8.18 -31.47 8.03
CA SER A 16 -6.71 -31.44 8.08
C SER A 16 -6.06 -30.72 6.90
N PHE A 17 -6.70 -30.72 5.72
CA PHE A 17 -6.18 -30.02 4.54
C PHE A 17 -6.42 -28.50 4.59
N LEU A 18 -7.47 -28.04 5.28
CA LEU A 18 -7.78 -26.61 5.40
C LEU A 18 -6.84 -25.89 6.39
N THR A 19 -6.25 -26.59 7.36
CA THR A 19 -5.33 -26.01 8.34
C THR A 19 -3.88 -25.90 7.86
N ALA A 20 -3.50 -26.60 6.78
CA ALA A 20 -2.11 -26.68 6.33
C ALA A 20 -1.69 -25.54 5.37
N CYS A 21 -2.59 -24.63 5.00
CA CYS A 21 -2.32 -23.57 4.03
C CYS A 21 -2.72 -22.17 4.52
N SER A 22 -2.93 -21.97 5.83
CA SER A 22 -3.28 -20.65 6.39
C SER A 22 -2.18 -20.03 7.27
N GLU A 23 -0.93 -20.47 7.14
CA GLU A 23 0.18 -19.83 7.83
C GLU A 23 0.69 -18.68 6.96
N GLY A 24 0.29 -17.45 7.34
CA GLY A 24 1.04 -16.25 6.99
C GLY A 24 2.45 -16.34 7.57
N PRO A 25 3.42 -15.58 7.02
CA PRO A 25 4.81 -15.68 7.46
C PRO A 25 4.91 -15.41 8.97
N ASP A 26 5.37 -16.43 9.71
CA ASP A 26 5.68 -16.31 11.13
C ASP A 26 6.93 -15.43 11.28
N SER A 27 6.78 -14.28 11.92
CA SER A 27 7.86 -13.30 12.16
C SER A 27 8.94 -13.81 13.14
N SER A 28 8.84 -15.06 13.60
CA SER A 28 9.81 -15.72 14.48
C SER A 28 11.06 -16.27 13.75
N GLN A 29 11.01 -16.47 12.43
CA GLN A 29 12.13 -17.02 11.66
C GLN A 29 12.86 -15.94 10.87
N THR A 30 14.13 -15.70 11.22
CA THR A 30 15.01 -14.82 10.45
C THR A 30 15.39 -15.50 9.14
N LEU A 31 14.69 -15.17 8.05
CA LEU A 31 15.00 -15.63 6.71
C LEU A 31 16.16 -14.83 6.11
N THR A 32 17.05 -15.52 5.40
CA THR A 32 18.14 -14.92 4.63
C THR A 32 17.67 -14.45 3.26
N TYR A 33 18.48 -13.61 2.60
CA TYR A 33 18.18 -13.13 1.24
C TYR A 33 17.94 -14.27 0.25
N ASP A 34 18.77 -15.32 0.30
CA ASP A 34 18.69 -16.46 -0.61
C ASP A 34 17.41 -17.30 -0.42
N GLU A 35 16.82 -17.25 0.78
CA GLU A 35 15.54 -17.89 1.08
C GLU A 35 14.34 -17.05 0.62
N ILE A 36 14.51 -15.72 0.54
CA ILE A 36 13.44 -14.78 0.16
C ILE A 36 13.40 -14.54 -1.35
N VAL A 37 14.55 -14.53 -2.02
CA VAL A 37 14.65 -14.15 -3.43
C VAL A 37 13.75 -15.05 -4.30
N ASN A 38 12.98 -14.45 -5.22
CA ASN A 38 12.00 -15.11 -6.09
C ASN A 38 10.77 -15.77 -5.42
N THR A 39 10.59 -15.65 -4.10
CA THR A 39 9.39 -16.18 -3.42
C THR A 39 8.18 -15.25 -3.49
N GLY A 40 8.40 -13.95 -3.68
CA GLY A 40 7.39 -12.90 -3.54
C GLY A 40 7.23 -12.36 -2.11
N LEU A 41 7.85 -13.01 -1.11
CA LEU A 41 7.78 -12.60 0.31
C LEU A 41 8.38 -11.20 0.55
N ALA A 42 9.34 -10.77 -0.25
CA ALA A 42 9.96 -9.45 -0.14
C ALA A 42 8.98 -8.27 -0.35
N ASN A 43 7.81 -8.53 -0.96
CA ASN A 43 6.77 -7.50 -1.12
C ASN A 43 5.72 -7.57 0.01
N ASN A 44 5.84 -8.48 0.96
CA ASN A 44 4.88 -8.60 2.06
C ASN A 44 5.37 -7.84 3.29
N CYS A 45 4.48 -7.15 3.98
CA CYS A 45 4.79 -6.57 5.27
C CYS A 45 4.83 -7.66 6.35
N PRO A 46 5.67 -7.50 7.40
CA PRO A 46 5.65 -8.40 8.55
C PRO A 46 4.30 -8.39 9.26
N GLU A 47 3.83 -9.56 9.66
CA GLU A 47 2.62 -9.71 10.48
C GLU A 47 2.99 -9.93 11.95
N LEU A 48 2.17 -9.38 12.84
CA LEU A 48 2.25 -9.64 14.28
C LEU A 48 1.29 -10.78 14.63
N PRO A 49 1.68 -11.69 15.55
CA PRO A 49 0.81 -12.77 15.98
C PRO A 49 -0.43 -12.20 16.69
N GLN A 50 -1.57 -12.91 16.62
CA GLN A 50 -2.83 -12.46 17.23
C GLN A 50 -2.75 -12.24 18.75
N THR A 51 -1.73 -12.80 19.40
CA THR A 51 -1.41 -12.63 20.82
C THR A 51 -0.74 -11.28 21.14
N ALA A 52 -0.24 -10.56 20.14
CA ALA A 52 0.43 -9.26 20.28
C ALA A 52 -0.57 -8.10 20.50
N ARG A 53 -1.39 -8.19 21.55
CA ARG A 53 -2.35 -7.15 21.97
C ARG A 53 -1.86 -6.32 23.16
N GLY A 54 -0.54 -6.19 23.29
CA GLY A 54 0.09 -5.41 24.34
C GLY A 54 -0.04 -3.90 24.12
N SER A 55 0.66 -3.15 24.97
CA SER A 55 0.77 -1.70 24.84
C SER A 55 2.24 -1.28 24.95
N ILE A 56 2.66 -0.34 24.11
CA ILE A 56 3.98 0.30 24.19
C ILE A 56 3.81 1.62 24.92
N ALA A 57 4.27 1.69 26.17
CA ALA A 57 4.22 2.93 26.94
C ALA A 57 5.15 3.97 26.32
N LEU A 58 4.68 5.21 26.20
CA LEU A 58 5.46 6.32 25.68
C LEU A 58 5.66 7.36 26.78
N ASP A 59 6.89 7.80 26.92
CA ASP A 59 7.30 8.89 27.79
C ASP A 59 7.22 10.22 27.02
N ARG A 60 6.60 11.22 27.63
CA ARG A 60 6.33 12.51 26.98
C ARG A 60 7.60 13.35 26.83
N ASP A 61 8.58 13.13 27.69
CA ASP A 61 9.83 13.89 27.70
C ASP A 61 10.86 13.31 26.72
N SER A 62 10.53 12.19 26.07
CA SER A 62 11.39 11.49 25.12
C SER A 62 11.03 11.79 23.66
N SER A 63 12.03 11.79 22.78
CA SER A 63 11.82 11.82 21.33
C SER A 63 11.76 10.40 20.77
N TYR A 64 10.84 10.18 19.83
CA TYR A 64 10.68 8.89 19.16
C TYR A 64 10.88 9.03 17.66
N ILE A 65 11.34 7.93 17.06
CA ILE A 65 11.42 7.76 15.62
C ILE A 65 10.66 6.48 15.31
N LEU A 66 9.71 6.57 14.40
CA LEU A 66 9.06 5.41 13.84
C LEU A 66 9.91 4.94 12.66
N THR A 67 10.38 3.70 12.74
CA THR A 67 11.24 3.05 11.76
C THR A 67 10.48 1.92 11.09
N ASP A 68 10.87 1.58 9.86
CA ASP A 68 10.37 0.42 9.12
C ASP A 68 8.83 0.37 8.97
N LEU A 69 8.20 1.53 8.74
CA LEU A 69 6.80 1.56 8.35
C LEU A 69 6.63 0.88 6.99
N CYS A 70 5.88 -0.21 7.00
CA CYS A 70 5.54 -0.99 5.82
C CYS A 70 4.03 -0.89 5.55
N ILE A 71 3.66 -0.56 4.31
CA ILE A 71 2.26 -0.45 3.87
C ILE A 71 2.06 -1.32 2.64
N GLN A 72 1.37 -2.45 2.83
CA GLN A 72 1.04 -3.41 1.78
C GLN A 72 -0.41 -3.23 1.33
N PRO A 73 -0.66 -2.71 0.12
CA PRO A 73 -2.00 -2.70 -0.45
C PRO A 73 -2.42 -4.11 -0.89
N THR A 74 -3.63 -4.50 -0.50
CA THR A 74 -4.23 -5.82 -0.80
C THR A 74 -5.30 -5.73 -1.90
N GLU A 75 -6.10 -4.67 -1.88
CA GLU A 75 -7.21 -4.43 -2.80
C GLU A 75 -7.09 -3.05 -3.43
N TYR A 76 -7.57 -2.90 -4.66
CA TYR A 76 -7.47 -1.66 -5.42
C TYR A 76 -8.83 -1.31 -6.00
N PHE A 77 -9.30 -0.10 -5.67
CA PHE A 77 -10.58 0.38 -6.13
C PHE A 77 -10.40 1.68 -6.91
N VAL A 78 -10.99 1.75 -8.10
CA VAL A 78 -11.02 2.95 -8.91
C VAL A 78 -12.45 3.45 -8.98
N LYS A 79 -12.61 4.76 -8.81
CA LYS A 79 -13.91 5.40 -8.91
C LYS A 79 -14.25 5.58 -10.39
N GLU A 80 -15.27 4.87 -10.87
CA GLU A 80 -15.70 4.98 -12.27
C GLU A 80 -16.37 6.34 -12.54
N GLU A 81 -16.16 6.85 -13.75
CA GLU A 81 -16.86 8.05 -14.23
C GLU A 81 -18.22 7.65 -14.81
N PRO A 82 -19.34 8.03 -14.17
CA PRO A 82 -20.65 7.65 -14.68
C PRO A 82 -20.95 8.37 -16.00
N THR A 83 -21.53 7.64 -16.95
CA THR A 83 -21.98 8.19 -18.24
C THR A 83 -22.95 9.35 -18.09
N ASN A 84 -23.74 9.36 -17.00
CA ASN A 84 -24.58 10.47 -16.60
C ASN A 84 -24.05 11.09 -15.31
N LYS A 85 -23.70 12.39 -15.34
CA LYS A 85 -23.24 13.17 -14.17
C LYS A 85 -24.20 13.14 -12.97
N ARG A 86 -25.47 12.78 -13.17
CA ARG A 86 -26.48 12.65 -12.09
C ARG A 86 -26.43 11.29 -11.36
N GLN A 87 -25.75 10.29 -11.93
CA GLN A 87 -25.56 9.01 -11.25
C GLN A 87 -24.42 9.12 -10.24
N LYS A 88 -24.55 8.39 -9.13
CA LYS A 88 -23.50 8.31 -8.12
C LYS A 88 -22.35 7.50 -8.69
N ALA A 89 -21.14 8.06 -8.65
CA ALA A 89 -19.94 7.32 -9.00
C ALA A 89 -19.66 6.23 -7.96
N GLU A 90 -19.37 5.02 -8.44
CA GLU A 90 -19.10 3.84 -7.62
C GLU A 90 -17.64 3.44 -7.74
N PHE A 91 -17.15 2.74 -6.72
CA PHE A 91 -15.81 2.17 -6.71
C PHE A 91 -15.86 0.77 -7.28
N VAL A 92 -15.08 0.53 -8.32
CA VAL A 92 -14.94 -0.78 -8.96
C VAL A 92 -13.57 -1.33 -8.66
N GLU A 93 -13.53 -2.62 -8.31
CA GLU A 93 -12.30 -3.33 -8.00
C GLU A 93 -11.48 -3.55 -9.28
N GLY A 94 -10.22 -3.12 -9.25
CA GLY A 94 -9.25 -3.31 -10.31
C GLY A 94 -8.25 -4.42 -9.98
N ARG A 95 -7.86 -5.21 -10.99
CA ARG A 95 -6.84 -6.25 -10.84
C ARG A 95 -5.44 -5.69 -11.08
N LYS A 96 -4.53 -5.82 -10.11
CA LYS A 96 -3.13 -5.41 -10.27
C LYS A 96 -2.43 -6.11 -11.43
N LEU A 97 -1.79 -5.34 -12.30
CA LEU A 97 -0.95 -5.81 -13.41
C LEU A 97 0.55 -5.80 -13.09
N THR A 98 1.01 -4.87 -12.24
CA THR A 98 2.44 -4.63 -11.96
C THR A 98 3.11 -5.67 -11.06
N ARG A 99 2.50 -6.84 -10.82
CA ARG A 99 3.06 -7.95 -10.02
C ARG A 99 3.37 -7.56 -8.57
N TYR A 100 4.42 -8.11 -7.96
CA TYR A 100 4.80 -7.94 -6.56
C TYR A 100 5.71 -6.72 -6.36
N THR A 101 5.23 -5.52 -6.71
CA THR A 101 5.99 -4.26 -6.62
C THR A 101 5.15 -3.11 -6.06
N SER A 102 4.24 -3.41 -5.15
CA SER A 102 3.19 -2.47 -4.73
C SER A 102 3.35 -1.94 -3.31
N THR A 103 4.24 -2.53 -2.52
CA THR A 103 4.38 -2.25 -1.10
C THR A 103 5.34 -1.08 -0.88
N LEU A 104 4.98 -0.22 0.08
CA LEU A 104 5.88 0.80 0.62
C LEU A 104 6.58 0.21 1.83
N ASP A 105 7.87 0.45 1.97
CA ASP A 105 8.69 -0.18 3.01
C ASP A 105 9.81 0.75 3.47
N GLN A 106 10.39 0.47 4.63
CA GLN A 106 11.48 1.25 5.23
C GLN A 106 11.14 2.74 5.37
N VAL A 107 9.85 3.08 5.48
CA VAL A 107 9.43 4.45 5.71
C VAL A 107 9.72 4.82 7.15
N THR A 108 10.48 5.88 7.33
CA THR A 108 11.03 6.34 8.61
C THR A 108 10.69 7.81 8.81
N GLY A 109 10.37 8.18 10.04
CA GLY A 109 9.99 9.54 10.37
C GLY A 109 9.95 9.82 11.86
N ASP A 110 9.86 11.10 12.18
CA ASP A 110 9.76 11.57 13.56
C ASP A 110 8.38 11.23 14.12
N LEU A 111 8.33 10.76 15.36
CA LEU A 111 7.11 10.55 16.11
C LEU A 111 7.13 11.45 17.34
N ILE A 112 6.37 12.53 17.28
CA ILE A 112 6.41 13.62 18.28
C ILE A 112 5.07 13.76 18.99
N PHE A 113 5.11 14.20 20.24
CA PHE A 113 3.91 14.63 20.96
C PHE A 113 3.59 16.08 20.61
N ASP A 114 2.35 16.33 20.18
CA ASP A 114 1.79 17.67 20.04
C ASP A 114 1.28 18.22 21.39
N GLU A 115 0.91 19.49 21.43
CA GLU A 115 0.36 20.17 22.62
C GLU A 115 -0.88 19.48 23.21
N ASP A 116 -1.69 18.83 22.37
CA ASP A 116 -2.90 18.09 22.78
C ASP A 116 -2.61 16.67 23.32
N ASN A 117 -1.32 16.31 23.48
CA ASN A 117 -0.87 14.93 23.73
C ASN A 117 -1.31 13.92 22.66
N ALA A 118 -1.51 14.38 21.43
CA ALA A 118 -1.62 13.52 20.27
C ALA A 118 -0.22 13.18 19.75
N LEU A 119 -0.05 12.00 19.17
CA LEU A 119 1.15 11.64 18.44
C LEU A 119 1.04 12.13 17.00
N THR A 120 2.07 12.81 16.51
CA THR A 120 2.19 13.21 15.13
C THR A 120 3.40 12.51 14.51
N PHE A 121 3.13 11.67 13.53
CA PHE A 121 4.14 11.05 12.67
C PHE A 121 4.42 11.98 11.48
N LYS A 122 5.71 12.28 11.26
CA LYS A 122 6.19 13.06 10.12
C LYS A 122 7.18 12.20 9.34
N GLU A 123 6.77 11.76 8.17
CA GLU A 123 7.62 11.01 7.23
C GLU A 123 8.83 11.85 6.80
N GLN A 124 9.99 11.20 6.70
CA GLN A 124 11.26 11.85 6.32
C GLN A 124 11.95 11.12 5.17
N TYR A 125 12.04 9.78 5.25
CA TYR A 125 12.79 8.96 4.30
C TYR A 125 12.13 7.58 4.14
N GLY A 126 12.42 6.91 3.03
CA GLY A 126 12.08 5.50 2.81
C GLY A 126 11.68 5.18 1.38
N ILE A 127 11.17 3.97 1.17
CA ILE A 127 10.52 3.57 -0.08
C ILE A 127 9.04 3.94 0.04
N ASP A 128 8.78 5.23 -0.09
CA ASP A 128 7.50 5.91 0.18
C ASP A 128 6.63 6.10 -1.08
N PHE A 129 6.99 5.49 -2.22
CA PHE A 129 6.15 5.44 -3.42
C PHE A 129 6.38 4.20 -4.29
N GLN A 130 5.33 3.76 -4.98
CA GLN A 130 5.38 2.74 -6.02
C GLN A 130 4.43 3.10 -7.18
N PRO A 131 4.88 3.02 -8.45
CA PRO A 131 3.98 3.09 -9.59
C PRO A 131 3.21 1.77 -9.71
N ILE A 132 1.88 1.85 -9.69
CA ILE A 132 0.99 0.69 -9.80
C ILE A 132 0.09 0.87 -11.02
N THR A 133 -0.21 -0.21 -11.71
CA THR A 133 -1.23 -0.24 -12.77
C THR A 133 -2.23 -1.33 -12.46
N VAL A 134 -3.51 -0.97 -12.47
CA VAL A 134 -4.62 -1.89 -12.27
C VAL A 134 -5.46 -1.96 -13.54
N LEU A 135 -5.99 -3.15 -13.81
CA LEU A 135 -6.89 -3.43 -14.92
C LEU A 135 -8.32 -3.43 -14.42
N LEU A 136 -9.16 -2.54 -14.95
CA LEU A 136 -10.59 -2.51 -14.67
C LEU A 136 -11.37 -3.53 -15.51
N PRO A 137 -12.56 -3.93 -15.06
CA PRO A 137 -13.52 -4.63 -15.90
C PRO A 137 -13.79 -3.83 -17.17
N GLY A 138 -13.52 -4.40 -18.34
CA GLY A 138 -13.59 -3.68 -19.63
C GLY A 138 -12.24 -3.45 -20.30
N GLY A 139 -11.13 -3.73 -19.58
CA GLY A 139 -9.78 -3.72 -20.16
C GLY A 139 -9.06 -2.38 -20.06
N GLU A 140 -9.64 -1.40 -19.37
CA GLU A 140 -8.98 -0.12 -19.09
C GLU A 140 -7.86 -0.31 -18.06
N GLU A 141 -6.68 0.17 -18.39
CA GLU A 141 -5.52 0.18 -17.50
C GLU A 141 -5.41 1.55 -16.81
N VAL A 142 -5.46 1.56 -15.49
CA VAL A 142 -5.35 2.77 -14.67
C VAL A 142 -4.01 2.79 -13.95
N PRO A 143 -3.02 3.56 -14.45
CA PRO A 143 -1.77 3.79 -13.74
C PRO A 143 -1.94 4.87 -12.68
N PHE A 144 -1.41 4.64 -11.49
CA PHE A 144 -1.36 5.63 -10.42
C PHE A 144 -0.07 5.49 -9.61
N LEU A 145 0.28 6.55 -8.89
CA LEU A 145 1.42 6.56 -8.00
C LEU A 145 0.93 6.34 -6.57
N PHE A 146 1.05 5.12 -6.05
CA PHE A 146 0.77 4.87 -4.65
C PHE A 146 1.90 5.45 -3.82
N THR A 147 1.61 6.33 -2.86
CA THR A 147 2.66 7.05 -2.12
C THR A 147 2.15 7.55 -0.77
N VAL A 148 3.10 7.77 0.14
CA VAL A 148 2.92 8.51 1.39
C VAL A 148 3.96 9.65 1.52
N LYS A 149 4.39 10.22 0.39
CA LYS A 149 5.39 11.30 0.34
C LYS A 149 4.98 12.51 1.18
N GLY A 150 5.83 12.90 2.13
CA GLY A 150 5.57 14.00 3.05
C GLY A 150 4.34 13.76 3.91
N LEU A 151 4.08 12.50 4.28
CA LEU A 151 2.98 12.14 5.17
C LEU A 151 3.15 12.82 6.53
N VAL A 152 2.13 13.58 6.91
CA VAL A 152 1.95 14.06 8.28
C VAL A 152 0.65 13.47 8.80
N ALA A 153 0.75 12.53 9.73
CA ALA A 153 -0.38 11.81 10.30
C ALA A 153 -0.45 12.01 11.81
N LYS A 154 -1.63 12.32 12.32
CA LYS A 154 -1.88 12.62 13.73
C LYS A 154 -2.81 11.57 14.33
N SER A 155 -2.54 11.16 15.55
CA SER A 155 -3.40 10.27 16.32
C SER A 155 -4.52 11.02 17.03
N GLN A 156 -5.39 10.28 17.72
CA GLN A 156 -6.34 10.91 18.64
C GLN A 156 -5.60 11.61 19.82
N PRO A 157 -6.20 12.61 20.47
CA PRO A 157 -5.60 13.30 21.62
C PRO A 157 -5.47 12.41 22.88
N GLY A 158 -4.61 12.83 23.81
CA GLY A 158 -4.51 12.19 25.13
C GLY A 158 -3.83 10.81 25.13
N VAL A 159 -3.00 10.52 24.13
CA VAL A 159 -2.30 9.24 24.01
C VAL A 159 -1.17 9.16 25.05
N SER A 160 -1.11 8.04 25.75
CA SER A 160 -0.03 7.70 26.70
C SER A 160 0.72 6.41 26.33
N ALA A 161 0.13 5.57 25.48
CA ALA A 161 0.72 4.32 25.05
C ALA A 161 0.15 3.89 23.69
N ILE A 162 0.98 3.32 22.81
CA ILE A 162 0.54 2.71 21.56
C ILE A 162 -0.12 1.37 21.86
N ASN A 163 -1.38 1.22 21.45
CA ASN A 163 -2.18 0.01 21.58
C ASN A 163 -3.10 -0.14 20.36
N THR A 164 -3.92 -1.20 20.34
CA THR A 164 -4.78 -1.54 19.20
C THR A 164 -5.94 -0.57 18.94
N SER A 165 -6.16 0.42 19.80
CA SER A 165 -7.20 1.44 19.64
C SER A 165 -6.67 2.75 19.07
N ILE A 166 -5.35 2.88 18.89
CA ILE A 166 -4.76 4.06 18.25
C ILE A 166 -4.91 3.95 16.74
N ASP A 167 -5.37 5.05 16.14
CA ASP A 167 -5.31 5.27 14.71
C ASP A 167 -4.47 6.51 14.40
N PHE A 168 -4.09 6.64 13.14
CA PHE A 168 -3.41 7.82 12.60
C PHE A 168 -4.17 8.28 11.36
N GLU A 169 -4.50 9.56 11.33
CA GLU A 169 -5.14 10.20 10.17
C GLU A 169 -4.24 11.32 9.67
N GLY A 170 -4.05 11.41 8.36
CA GLY A 170 -3.05 12.31 7.80
C GLY A 170 -3.26 12.66 6.34
N ILE A 171 -2.43 13.59 5.90
CA ILE A 171 -2.35 14.06 4.52
C ILE A 171 -0.94 13.79 4.01
N TYR A 172 -0.85 13.42 2.74
CA TYR A 172 0.39 13.21 2.01
C TYR A 172 0.30 13.83 0.62
N ASN A 173 1.43 13.97 -0.04
CA ASN A 173 1.52 14.52 -1.38
C ASN A 173 1.52 13.42 -2.43
N VAL A 174 0.75 13.61 -3.50
CA VAL A 174 0.80 12.76 -4.70
C VAL A 174 1.43 13.57 -5.84
N PRO A 175 2.74 13.43 -6.08
CA PRO A 175 3.37 14.11 -7.21
C PRO A 175 2.92 13.51 -8.54
N SER A 176 3.29 14.18 -9.64
CA SER A 176 3.08 13.65 -10.99
C SER A 176 3.65 12.23 -11.11
N TYR A 177 2.87 11.33 -11.74
CA TYR A 177 3.29 9.96 -12.03
C TYR A 177 4.57 9.89 -12.88
N ARG A 178 4.81 10.89 -13.73
CA ARG A 178 6.01 11.02 -14.54
C ARG A 178 6.86 12.18 -14.04
N GLY A 179 8.17 11.94 -13.93
CA GLY A 179 9.16 13.00 -13.70
C GLY A 179 9.22 13.98 -14.88
N SER A 180 9.78 15.17 -14.64
CA SER A 180 9.76 16.28 -15.61
C SER A 180 10.50 15.98 -16.93
N SER A 181 11.49 15.09 -16.90
CA SER A 181 12.27 14.65 -18.06
C SER A 181 11.63 13.52 -18.86
N PHE A 182 10.45 13.03 -18.48
CA PHE A 182 9.73 12.00 -19.23
C PHE A 182 9.29 12.53 -20.60
N LEU A 183 9.51 11.73 -21.63
CA LEU A 183 9.09 12.02 -23.00
C LEU A 183 7.94 11.10 -23.41
N ASP A 184 6.91 11.67 -24.00
CA ASP A 184 5.85 10.91 -24.65
C ASP A 184 6.39 10.17 -25.90
N PRO A 185 5.61 9.26 -26.52
CA PRO A 185 6.04 8.53 -27.72
C PRO A 185 6.37 9.41 -28.94
N LYS A 186 6.02 10.70 -28.89
CA LYS A 186 6.34 11.69 -29.92
C LYS A 186 7.51 12.59 -29.52
N GLY A 187 8.22 12.25 -28.44
CA GLY A 187 9.39 12.97 -27.98
C GLY A 187 9.07 14.31 -27.31
N ARG A 188 7.83 14.53 -26.87
CA ARG A 188 7.41 15.75 -26.18
C ARG A 188 7.49 15.55 -24.67
N GLY A 189 7.92 16.57 -23.93
CA GLY A 189 8.04 16.51 -22.48
C GLY A 189 7.93 17.89 -21.86
N VAL A 190 8.12 17.96 -20.53
CA VAL A 190 7.95 19.22 -19.79
C VAL A 190 9.25 20.02 -19.76
N THR A 191 10.36 19.41 -19.32
CA THR A 191 11.67 20.08 -19.23
C THR A 191 12.61 19.76 -20.38
N SER A 192 12.25 18.78 -21.22
CA SER A 192 13.00 18.37 -22.40
C SER A 192 12.06 17.83 -23.47
N GLY A 193 12.55 17.67 -24.69
CA GLY A 193 11.79 17.18 -25.84
C GLY A 193 11.24 18.31 -26.72
N TYR A 194 10.42 17.92 -27.68
CA TYR A 194 9.71 18.86 -28.57
C TYR A 194 8.57 19.56 -27.83
N ASP A 195 8.36 20.82 -28.16
CA ASP A 195 7.25 21.67 -27.68
C ASP A 195 5.99 21.58 -28.55
N ASN A 196 6.13 21.06 -29.78
CA ASN A 196 5.04 20.93 -30.75
C ASN A 196 4.90 19.50 -31.32
N ALA A 197 3.86 19.29 -32.12
CA ALA A 197 3.64 18.03 -32.83
C ALA A 197 4.42 18.01 -34.16
N VAL A 198 5.75 17.82 -34.08
CA VAL A 198 6.67 17.88 -35.24
C VAL A 198 6.26 17.01 -36.43
N ALA A 199 5.56 15.90 -36.20
CA ALA A 199 5.06 15.02 -37.25
C ALA A 199 3.88 15.61 -38.07
N LEU A 200 3.32 16.75 -37.66
CA LEU A 200 2.17 17.42 -38.28
C LEU A 200 2.48 18.92 -38.51
N PRO A 201 3.48 19.26 -39.36
CA PRO A 201 4.00 20.62 -39.48
C PRO A 201 2.97 21.64 -39.97
N ASN A 202 2.00 21.22 -40.78
CA ASN A 202 0.97 22.10 -41.34
C ASN A 202 -0.31 22.17 -40.49
N ARG A 203 -0.27 21.60 -39.27
CA ARG A 203 -1.37 21.61 -38.31
C ARG A 203 -0.99 22.38 -37.04
N GLU A 204 0.00 23.28 -37.16
CA GLU A 204 0.32 24.26 -36.12
C GLU A 204 -0.84 25.28 -36.10
N VAL A 205 -1.60 25.22 -35.01
CA VAL A 205 -2.93 25.84 -34.88
C VAL A 205 -2.77 27.35 -34.59
N THR A 206 -3.47 28.18 -35.39
CA THR A 206 -3.91 29.53 -35.02
C THR A 206 -4.71 29.56 -33.74
#